data_AF-A0AAU8DJV9-F1
#
_entry.id   AF-A0AAU8DJV9-F1
#
_cell.length_a   1.000
_cell.length_b   1.000
_cell.length_c   1.000
_cell.angle_alpha   90.00
_cell.angle_beta   90.00
_cell.angle_gamma   90.00
#
_symmetry.space_group_name_H-M   'P 1'
#
loop_
_entity.id
_entity.type
_entity.pdbx_description
1 polymer ?
#
loop_
_entity_poly.entity_id
_entity_poly.type
_entity_poly.pdbx_seq_one_letter_code
_entity_poly.pdbx_strand_id
1 'polypeptide(L)'
;MQEADRLIIRASVGVERAPLMSLNRNQSEATRAELHSNTELSGLSADAIANALGMSLERVQSALGVSGAAPQDVWLVRDFLDRTIRRAGGTPYPYTSLTESARAAAQGWFGLRDVEAVLGEQGH
;
A
#
# COMPACT_ATOMS: atom_id res chain seq x y z
N MET A 1 27.32 25.97 -8.52
CA MET A 1 26.72 26.21 -9.85
C MET A 1 26.96 24.94 -10.65
N GLN A 2 26.14 23.91 -10.42
CA GLN A 2 24.90 23.54 -11.12
C GLN A 2 25.20 22.69 -12.37
N GLU A 3 24.35 21.67 -12.55
CA GLU A 3 24.27 20.67 -13.62
C GLU A 3 25.13 19.40 -13.46
N ALA A 4 24.66 18.18 -13.67
CA ALA A 4 23.32 17.58 -13.79
C ALA A 4 23.63 16.08 -13.98
N ASP A 5 23.15 15.22 -13.08
CA ASP A 5 21.96 14.41 -13.37
C ASP A 5 22.10 13.50 -14.61
N ARG A 6 23.07 12.57 -14.60
CA ARG A 6 23.06 11.37 -15.47
C ARG A 6 23.80 10.20 -14.82
N LEU A 7 23.33 9.75 -13.66
CA LEU A 7 23.63 8.40 -13.18
C LEU A 7 22.39 7.54 -13.40
N ILE A 8 22.19 7.14 -14.66
CA ILE A 8 21.31 6.01 -15.01
C ILE A 8 21.99 4.77 -14.41
N ILE A 9 21.67 4.50 -13.15
CA ILE A 9 21.92 3.23 -12.51
C ILE A 9 20.99 2.23 -13.19
N ARG A 10 21.54 1.66 -14.25
CA ARG A 10 21.32 0.29 -14.72
C ARG A 10 21.58 -0.69 -13.59
N ALA A 11 20.66 -0.78 -12.63
CA ALA A 11 20.60 -1.88 -11.68
C ALA A 11 19.80 -3.00 -12.35
N SER A 12 20.50 -4.10 -12.58
CA SER A 12 20.00 -5.41 -12.96
C SER A 12 18.64 -5.72 -12.34
N VAL A 13 17.60 -5.78 -13.19
CA VAL A 13 16.35 -6.46 -12.82
C VAL A 13 16.60 -7.96 -12.99
N GLY A 14 17.33 -8.52 -12.03
CA GLY A 14 17.24 -9.94 -11.72
C GLY A 14 15.89 -10.16 -11.05
N VAL A 15 14.97 -10.80 -11.77
CA VAL A 15 13.66 -11.22 -11.27
C VAL A 15 13.88 -12.37 -10.29
N GLU A 16 14.33 -12.05 -9.08
CA GLU A 16 14.26 -12.99 -7.97
C GLU A 16 12.83 -12.93 -7.44
N ARG A 17 12.10 -14.03 -7.66
CA ARG A 17 10.73 -14.25 -7.19
C ARG A 17 10.72 -14.28 -5.65
N ALA A 18 10.81 -13.11 -5.02
CA ALA A 18 10.58 -12.98 -3.60
C ALA A 18 9.11 -13.32 -3.32
N PRO A 19 8.80 -14.09 -2.26
CA PRO A 19 7.44 -14.23 -1.76
C PRO A 19 6.81 -12.83 -1.66
N LEU A 20 5.55 -12.67 -2.06
CA LEU A 20 4.86 -11.37 -2.10
C LEU A 20 4.73 -10.68 -0.72
N MET A 21 5.26 -11.29 0.34
CA MET A 21 5.50 -10.69 1.65
C MET A 21 6.85 -11.08 2.28
N SER A 22 7.86 -11.32 1.46
CA SER A 22 9.26 -11.28 1.89
C SER A 22 9.91 -10.02 1.34
N LEU A 23 9.35 -8.87 1.70
CA LEU A 23 10.02 -7.60 1.46
C LEU A 23 11.31 -7.60 2.26
N ASN A 24 12.43 -7.35 1.60
CA ASN A 24 13.67 -7.07 2.32
C ASN A 24 13.54 -5.70 3.01
N ARG A 25 14.41 -5.42 3.99
CA ARG A 25 14.36 -4.19 4.80
C ARG A 25 14.18 -2.91 3.96
N ASN A 26 14.94 -2.75 2.89
CA ASN A 26 14.83 -1.59 2.00
C ASN A 26 13.46 -1.50 1.30
N GLN A 27 12.87 -2.63 0.90
CA GLN A 27 11.56 -2.66 0.25
C GLN A 27 10.44 -2.36 1.25
N SER A 28 10.56 -2.85 2.48
CA SER A 28 9.62 -2.53 3.56
C SER A 28 9.67 -1.04 3.91
N GLU A 29 10.87 -0.45 3.99
CA GLU A 29 11.04 0.99 4.25
C GLU A 29 10.48 1.84 3.13
N ALA A 30 10.72 1.47 1.86
CA ALA A 30 10.12 2.15 0.71
C ALA A 30 8.60 2.04 0.72
N THR A 31 8.05 0.84 0.92
CA THR A 31 6.60 0.61 0.98
C THR A 31 5.94 1.40 2.10
N ARG A 32 6.60 1.48 3.27
CA ARG A 32 6.15 2.30 4.40
C ARG A 32 6.08 3.77 4.02
N ALA A 33 7.13 4.30 3.38
CA ALA A 33 7.16 5.69 2.94
C ALA A 33 6.05 5.97 1.91
N GLU A 34 5.86 5.09 0.93
CA GLU A 34 4.81 5.20 -0.09
C GLU A 34 3.39 5.18 0.53
N LEU A 35 3.14 4.29 1.49
CA LEU A 35 1.86 4.22 2.21
C LEU A 35 1.60 5.49 3.03
N HIS A 36 2.63 6.02 3.70
CA HIS A 36 2.53 7.27 4.43
C HIS A 36 2.23 8.45 3.49
N SER A 37 2.94 8.59 2.36
CA SER A 37 2.67 9.64 1.38
C SER A 37 1.24 9.57 0.83
N ASN A 38 0.73 8.37 0.56
CA ASN A 38 -0.65 8.20 0.13
C ASN A 38 -1.67 8.48 1.25
N THR A 39 -1.32 8.19 2.50
CA THR A 39 -2.16 8.58 3.65
C THR A 39 -2.26 10.10 3.74
N GLU A 40 -1.15 10.82 3.62
CA GLU A 40 -1.12 12.28 3.60
C GLU A 40 -1.91 12.85 2.41
N LEU A 41 -1.76 12.28 1.21
CA LEU A 41 -2.53 12.69 0.03
C LEU A 41 -4.03 12.44 0.15
N SER A 42 -4.43 11.37 0.85
CA SER A 42 -5.84 11.08 1.11
C SER A 42 -6.46 12.02 2.15
N GLY A 43 -5.64 12.70 2.95
CA GLY A 43 -6.09 13.52 4.08
C GLY A 43 -6.71 12.72 5.23
N LEU A 44 -6.62 11.39 5.21
CA LEU A 44 -7.20 10.53 6.24
C LEU A 44 -6.23 10.28 7.40
N SER A 45 -6.81 10.18 8.60
CA SER A 45 -6.10 9.68 9.78
C SER A 45 -6.18 8.16 9.87
N ALA A 46 -5.23 7.52 10.56
CA ALA A 46 -5.24 6.07 10.79
C ALA A 46 -6.53 5.59 11.48
N ASP A 47 -7.12 6.41 12.35
CA ASP A 47 -8.42 6.14 12.99
C ASP A 47 -9.57 6.12 11.96
N ALA A 48 -9.62 7.09 11.05
CA ALA A 48 -10.63 7.14 9.99
C ALA A 48 -10.51 5.94 9.04
N ILE A 49 -9.27 5.53 8.71
CA ILE A 49 -9.00 4.33 7.91
C ILE A 49 -9.49 3.07 8.66
N ALA A 50 -9.19 2.98 9.97
CA ALA A 50 -9.60 1.87 10.81
C ALA A 50 -11.13 1.75 10.88
N ASN A 51 -11.81 2.86 11.13
CA ASN A 51 -13.27 2.93 11.16
C ASN A 51 -13.88 2.52 9.81
N ALA A 52 -13.40 3.10 8.71
CA ALA A 52 -13.91 2.80 7.37
C ALA A 52 -13.74 1.33 6.98
N LEU A 53 -12.64 0.69 7.41
CA LEU A 53 -12.32 -0.70 7.06
C LEU A 53 -12.80 -1.72 8.10
N GLY A 54 -13.46 -1.28 9.17
CA GLY A 54 -13.86 -2.14 10.29
C GLY A 54 -12.68 -2.83 10.97
N MET A 55 -11.51 -2.19 10.98
CA MET A 55 -10.28 -2.70 11.59
C MET A 55 -9.97 -2.00 12.90
N SER A 56 -9.11 -2.61 13.72
CA SER A 56 -8.54 -1.90 14.87
C SER A 56 -7.46 -0.91 14.41
N LEU A 57 -7.31 0.18 15.16
CA LEU A 57 -6.29 1.19 14.93
C LEU A 57 -4.88 0.57 14.89
N GLU A 58 -4.59 -0.39 15.76
CA GLU A 58 -3.30 -1.10 15.81
C GLU A 58 -3.01 -1.85 14.51
N ARG A 59 -4.00 -2.54 13.93
CA ARG A 59 -3.82 -3.25 12.65
C ARG A 59 -3.54 -2.28 11.51
N VAL A 60 -4.21 -1.13 11.49
CA VAL A 60 -3.93 -0.08 10.49
C VAL A 60 -2.55 0.51 10.67
N GLN A 61 -2.13 0.80 11.90
CA GLN A 61 -0.79 1.33 12.16
C GLN A 61 0.31 0.33 11.80
N SER A 62 0.13 -0.95 12.14
CA SER A 62 1.04 -2.02 11.69
C SER A 62 1.09 -2.10 10.16
N ALA A 63 -0.07 -2.00 9.49
CA ALA A 63 -0.15 -2.06 8.04
C ALA A 63 0.57 -0.87 7.36
N LEU A 64 0.31 0.36 7.83
CA LEU A 64 1.00 1.57 7.36
C LEU A 64 2.51 1.51 7.67
N GLY A 65 2.88 0.92 8.80
CA GLY A 65 4.25 0.70 9.22
C GLY A 65 4.97 -0.46 8.52
N VAL A 66 4.23 -1.32 7.80
CA VAL A 66 4.72 -2.58 7.20
C VAL A 66 5.53 -3.41 8.22
N SER A 67 5.06 -3.44 9.48
CA SER A 67 5.77 -4.05 10.61
C SER A 67 4.83 -4.93 11.41
N GLY A 68 5.04 -6.26 11.33
CA GLY A 68 4.21 -7.25 12.02
C GLY A 68 2.76 -7.32 11.53
N ALA A 69 2.42 -6.67 10.41
CA ALA A 69 1.08 -6.65 9.85
C ALA A 69 0.77 -7.90 9.03
N ALA A 70 -0.51 -8.28 9.00
CA ALA A 70 -0.97 -9.30 8.08
C ALA A 70 -0.92 -8.77 6.63
N PRO A 71 -0.50 -9.59 5.64
CA PRO A 71 -0.51 -9.23 4.23
C PRO A 71 -1.82 -8.63 3.75
N GLN A 72 -2.92 -9.24 4.16
CA GLN A 72 -4.27 -8.84 3.79
C GLN A 72 -4.57 -7.41 4.24
N ASP A 73 -4.11 -7.01 5.43
CA ASP A 73 -4.37 -5.69 5.99
C ASP A 73 -3.59 -4.61 5.23
N VAL A 74 -2.31 -4.87 4.90
CA VAL A 74 -1.48 -3.96 4.09
C VAL A 74 -2.12 -3.71 2.71
N TRP A 75 -2.54 -4.79 2.04
CA TRP A 75 -3.19 -4.68 0.74
C TRP A 75 -4.55 -3.99 0.80
N LEU A 76 -5.32 -4.22 1.87
CA LEU A 76 -6.63 -3.57 2.05
C LEU A 76 -6.47 -2.06 2.32
N VAL A 77 -5.54 -1.66 3.18
CA VAL A 77 -5.22 -0.25 3.42
C VAL A 77 -4.75 0.44 2.14
N ARG A 78 -3.83 -0.21 1.40
CA ARG A 78 -3.34 0.29 0.11
C ARG A 78 -4.47 0.56 -0.87
N ASP A 79 -5.40 -0.38 -1.02
CA ASP A 79 -6.53 -0.24 -1.94
C ASP A 79 -7.48 0.87 -1.54
N PHE A 80 -7.74 0.99 -0.23
CA PHE A 80 -8.58 2.03 0.32
C PHE A 80 -8.01 3.43 0.11
N LEU A 81 -6.70 3.60 0.31
CA LEU A 81 -6.02 4.87 0.05
C LEU A 81 -6.06 5.25 -1.43
N ASP A 82 -5.68 4.33 -2.31
CA ASP A 82 -5.68 4.54 -3.77
C ASP A 82 -7.08 4.98 -4.25
N ARG A 83 -8.11 4.26 -3.81
CA ARG A 83 -9.51 4.58 -4.09
C ARG A 83 -9.93 5.94 -3.55
N THR A 84 -9.62 6.24 -2.28
CA THR A 84 -10.01 7.50 -1.64
C THR A 84 -9.42 8.69 -2.38
N ILE A 85 -8.13 8.63 -2.72
CA ILE A 85 -7.43 9.67 -3.48
C ILE A 85 -8.08 9.85 -4.85
N ARG A 86 -8.34 8.76 -5.59
CA ARG A 86 -8.98 8.83 -6.91
C ARG A 86 -10.41 9.38 -6.84
N ARG A 87 -11.19 9.00 -5.83
CA ARG A 87 -12.55 9.53 -5.61
C ARG A 87 -12.54 11.03 -5.30
N ALA A 88 -11.50 11.51 -4.63
CA ALA A 88 -11.26 12.93 -4.42
C ALA A 88 -10.73 13.67 -5.67
N GLY A 89 -10.55 12.97 -6.80
CA GLY A 89 -10.01 13.53 -8.04
C GLY A 89 -8.48 13.65 -8.07
N GLY A 90 -7.79 13.09 -7.09
CA GLY A 90 -6.34 13.05 -7.02
C GLY A 90 -5.73 11.82 -7.72
N THR A 91 -4.41 11.83 -7.83
CA THR A 91 -3.63 10.69 -8.33
C THR A 91 -2.81 10.08 -7.20
N PRO A 92 -2.97 8.79 -6.88
CA PRO A 92 -2.16 8.10 -5.88
C PRO A 92 -0.67 8.13 -6.24
N TYR A 93 0.17 8.28 -5.23
CA TYR A 93 1.60 8.06 -5.34
C TYR A 93 1.87 6.60 -5.74
N PRO A 94 2.72 6.34 -6.74
CA PRO A 94 2.96 5.00 -7.24
C PRO A 94 3.68 4.14 -6.20
N TYR A 95 3.30 2.86 -6.14
CA TYR A 95 3.97 1.87 -5.30
C TYR A 95 5.02 1.11 -6.10
N THR A 96 6.22 0.98 -5.55
CA THR A 96 7.30 0.20 -6.17
C THR A 96 7.16 -1.30 -5.87
N SER A 97 6.75 -1.65 -4.66
CA SER A 97 6.58 -3.05 -4.22
C SER A 97 5.13 -3.51 -4.28
N LEU A 98 4.17 -2.65 -3.93
CA LEU A 98 2.72 -2.95 -3.97
C LEU A 98 2.09 -2.58 -5.32
N THR A 99 2.64 -3.13 -6.41
CA THR A 99 2.15 -2.90 -7.78
C THR A 99 0.84 -3.64 -8.06
N GLU A 100 0.10 -3.27 -9.11
CA GLU A 100 -1.11 -4.03 -9.49
C GLU A 100 -0.84 -5.46 -9.91
N SER A 101 0.31 -5.73 -10.54
CA SER A 101 0.72 -7.10 -10.84
C SER A 101 0.92 -7.93 -9.58
N ALA A 102 1.52 -7.33 -8.54
CA ALA A 102 1.67 -7.95 -7.23
C ALA A 102 0.31 -8.12 -6.53
N ARG A 103 -0.62 -7.15 -6.67
CA ARG A 103 -1.99 -7.27 -6.15
C ARG A 103 -2.72 -8.47 -6.74
N ALA A 104 -2.67 -8.64 -8.06
CA ALA A 104 -3.35 -9.75 -8.74
C ALA A 104 -2.86 -11.12 -8.26
N ALA A 105 -1.55 -11.26 -8.03
CA ALA A 105 -0.99 -12.47 -7.47
C ALA A 105 -1.32 -12.64 -5.97
N ALA A 106 -1.30 -11.55 -5.19
CA ALA A 106 -1.68 -11.54 -3.79
C ALA A 106 -3.16 -11.92 -3.57
N GLN A 107 -4.06 -11.55 -4.50
CA GLN A 107 -5.46 -11.99 -4.50
C GLN A 107 -5.57 -13.52 -4.46
N GLY A 108 -4.79 -14.21 -5.30
CA GLY A 108 -4.80 -15.66 -5.38
C GLY A 108 -4.18 -16.35 -4.17
N TRP A 109 -3.20 -15.73 -3.51
CA TRP A 109 -2.48 -16.36 -2.39
C TRP A 109 -3.08 -16.07 -1.03
N PHE A 110 -3.58 -14.85 -0.83
CA PHE A 110 -4.05 -14.38 0.47
C PHE A 110 -5.56 -14.22 0.54
N GLY A 111 -6.28 -14.35 -0.59
CA GLY A 111 -7.72 -14.14 -0.65
C GLY A 111 -8.09 -12.73 -0.20
N LEU A 112 -7.53 -11.71 -0.87
CA LEU A 112 -7.75 -10.33 -0.44
C LEU A 112 -9.24 -9.98 -0.49
N ARG A 113 -9.69 -9.27 0.54
CA ARG A 113 -11.04 -8.73 0.56
C ARG A 113 -11.11 -7.54 -0.39
N ASP A 114 -12.21 -7.46 -1.11
CA ASP A 114 -12.50 -6.31 -1.95
C ASP A 114 -12.88 -5.12 -1.08
N VAL A 115 -12.26 -3.96 -1.32
CA VAL A 115 -12.54 -2.77 -0.52
C VAL A 115 -13.98 -2.29 -0.67
N GLU A 116 -14.62 -2.52 -1.83
CA GLU A 116 -16.03 -2.15 -2.02
C GLU A 116 -16.94 -3.00 -1.18
N ALA A 117 -16.68 -4.31 -1.14
CA ALA A 117 -17.43 -5.19 -0.28
C ALA A 117 -17.31 -4.71 1.17
N VAL A 118 -16.09 -4.41 1.64
CA VAL A 118 -15.89 -3.93 3.03
C VAL A 118 -16.63 -2.62 3.31
N LEU A 119 -16.58 -1.65 2.40
CA LEU A 119 -17.25 -0.35 2.57
C LEU A 119 -18.77 -0.44 2.44
N GLY A 120 -19.28 -1.33 1.59
CA GLY A 120 -20.72 -1.56 1.40
C GLY A 120 -21.37 -2.24 2.60
N GLU A 121 -20.65 -3.12 3.29
CA GLU A 121 -21.14 -3.82 4.49
C GLU A 121 -21.29 -2.90 5.71
N GLN A 122 -20.66 -1.72 5.71
CA GLN A 122 -20.84 -0.71 6.76
C GLN A 122 -22.09 0.18 6.54
N GLY A 123 -22.83 -0.04 5.45
CA GLY A 123 -24.02 0.71 5.09
C GLY A 123 -25.32 -0.09 5.26
N HIS A 124 -25.76 -0.30 6.51
CA HIS A 124 -27.18 -0.46 6.84
C HIS A 124 -27.49 0.08 8.24
#